data_AF-A0A924AC02-F1
#
_entry.id   AF-A0A924AC02-F1
#
_cell.length_a   1.000
_cell.length_b   1.000
_cell.length_c   1.000
_cell.angle_alpha   90.00
_cell.angle_beta   90.00
_cell.angle_gamma   90.00
#
_symmetry.space_group_name_H-M   'P 1'
#
loop_
_entity.id
_entity.type
_entity.pdbx_description
1 polymer ?
#
loop_
_entity_poly.entity_id
_entity_poly.type
_entity_poly.pdbx_seq_one_letter_code
_entity_poly.pdbx_strand_id
1 'polypeptide(L)' 'ALVMKCTHQDWNLIVNPKGFNCSLHGSSFALDGSVTTGPPTDPLKKLTTTIKENQLIIS' A
#
# COMPACT_ATOMS: atom_id res chain seq x y z
N ALA A 1 -4.81 -6.77 -4.52
CA ALA A 1 -5.12 -5.56 -3.69
C ALA A 1 -3.92 -5.21 -2.81
N LEU A 2 -3.84 -4.01 -2.22
CA LEU A 2 -2.76 -3.58 -1.32
C LEU A 2 -3.30 -3.30 0.09
N VAL A 3 -2.51 -3.63 1.11
CA VAL A 3 -2.79 -3.21 2.49
C VAL A 3 -2.35 -1.75 2.66
N MET A 4 -3.29 -0.88 3.04
CA MET A 4 -3.08 0.57 3.16
C MET A 4 -2.43 0.97 4.49
N LYS A 5 -1.31 0.31 4.82
CA LYS A 5 -0.56 0.48 6.06
C LYS A 5 0.93 0.62 5.74
N CYS A 6 1.57 1.66 6.28
CA CYS A 6 3.00 1.90 6.10
C CYS A 6 3.80 0.74 6.68
N THR A 7 4.83 0.30 5.95
CA THR A 7 5.70 -0.82 6.35
C THR A 7 6.85 -0.41 7.27
N HIS A 8 7.10 0.89 7.43
CA HIS A 8 8.06 1.37 8.43
C HIS A 8 7.49 1.23 9.85
N GLN A 9 6.28 1.74 10.03
CA GLN A 9 5.54 1.68 11.27
C GLN A 9 4.05 1.60 10.94
N ASP A 10 3.31 0.91 11.78
CA ASP A 10 1.91 0.50 11.63
C ASP A 10 0.89 1.65 11.54
N TRP A 11 1.04 2.53 10.55
CA TRP A 11 0.25 3.74 10.34
C TRP A 11 -0.49 3.72 9.01
N ASN A 12 -1.66 4.34 8.95
CA ASN A 12 -2.47 4.39 7.74
C ASN A 12 -1.84 5.29 6.66
N LEU A 13 -1.99 4.88 5.40
CA LEU A 13 -1.52 5.65 4.25
C LEU A 13 -2.63 6.54 3.67
N ILE A 14 -2.24 7.67 3.10
CA ILE A 14 -3.11 8.60 2.37
C ILE A 14 -2.87 8.40 0.88
N VAL A 15 -3.94 8.33 0.09
CA VAL A 15 -3.88 8.19 -1.37
C VAL A 15 -3.70 9.56 -2.03
N ASN A 16 -2.90 9.62 -3.09
CA ASN A 16 -2.82 10.75 -4.01
C ASN A 16 -2.65 10.25 -5.46
N PRO A 17 -2.70 11.12 -6.48
CA PRO A 17 -2.61 10.69 -7.88
C PRO A 17 -1.31 9.96 -8.27
N LYS A 18 -0.23 10.12 -7.49
CA LYS A 18 1.08 9.50 -7.74
C LYS A 18 1.29 8.19 -6.96
N GLY A 19 0.45 7.88 -5.98
CA GLY A 19 0.61 6.72 -5.12
C GLY A 19 0.07 6.92 -3.71
N PHE A 20 0.85 6.47 -2.72
CA PHE A 20 0.46 6.42 -1.32
C PHE A 20 1.52 7.07 -0.44
N ASN A 21 1.09 7.90 0.53
CA ASN A 21 1.99 8.65 1.40
C ASN A 21 1.70 8.37 2.88
N CYS A 22 2.74 8.28 3.70
CA CYS A 22 2.65 8.25 5.16
C CYS A 22 2.81 9.66 5.72
N SER A 23 1.84 10.13 6.51
CA SER A 23 1.83 11.49 7.06
C SER A 23 2.79 11.72 8.22
N LEU A 24 3.34 10.66 8.84
CA LEU A 24 4.20 10.80 10.02
C LEU A 24 5.63 11.23 9.66
N HIS A 25 6.22 10.59 8.65
CA HIS A 25 7.64 10.77 8.31
C HIS A 25 7.87 11.06 6.82
N GLY A 26 6.80 11.19 6.04
CA GLY A 26 6.86 11.56 4.62
C GLY A 26 7.19 10.42 3.65
N SER A 27 7.20 9.16 4.10
CA SER A 27 7.43 8.00 3.22
C SER A 27 6.39 7.93 2.10
N SER A 28 6.81 7.41 0.95
CA SER A 28 5.94 7.27 -0.20
C SER A 28 6.11 5.90 -0.88
N PHE A 29 5.02 5.45 -1.47
CA PHE A 29 4.92 4.22 -2.23
C PHE A 29 4.23 4.49 -3.57
N ALA A 30 4.66 3.81 -4.63
CA ALA A 30 3.98 3.87 -5.93
C ALA A 30 2.65 3.09 -5.89
N LEU A 31 1.83 3.25 -6.94
CA LEU A 31 0.52 2.59 -7.06
C LEU A 31 0.58 1.05 -7.06
N ASP A 32 1.73 0.48 -7.40
CA ASP A 32 1.97 -0.97 -7.34
C ASP A 32 2.45 -1.46 -5.96
N GLY A 33 2.62 -0.54 -5.01
CA GLY A 33 3.06 -0.78 -3.64
C GLY A 33 4.58 -0.74 -3.42
N SER A 34 5.39 -0.50 -4.46
CA SER A 34 6.84 -0.36 -4.31
C SER A 34 7.21 0.90 -3.51
N VAL A 35 8.26 0.83 -2.70
CA VAL A 35 8.77 2.01 -1.96
C VAL A 35 9.41 2.99 -2.93
N THR A 36 9.01 4.25 -2.89
CA THR A 36 9.63 5.34 -3.64
C THR A 36 10.40 6.31 -2.75
N THR A 37 10.04 6.40 -1.46
CA THR A 37 10.78 7.22 -0.48
C THR A 37 10.71 6.57 0.90
N GLY A 38 11.86 6.42 1.55
CA GLY A 38 12.01 5.86 2.89
C GLY A 38 11.34 6.69 4.00
N PRO A 39 11.42 6.26 5.27
CA PRO A 39 12.28 5.18 5.78
C PRO A 39 11.96 3.71 5.45
N PRO A 40 10.75 3.28 5.04
CA PRO A 40 10.52 1.86 4.78
C PRO A 40 11.45 1.32 3.70
N THR A 41 11.85 0.05 3.83
CA THR A 41 12.62 -0.67 2.80
C THR A 41 11.77 -1.73 2.11
N ASP A 42 10.68 -2.15 2.75
CA ASP A 42 9.79 -3.19 2.24
C ASP A 42 8.57 -2.59 1.52
N PRO A 43 8.13 -3.17 0.39
CA PRO A 43 6.93 -2.73 -0.32
C PRO A 43 5.67 -3.04 0.48
N LEU A 44 4.56 -2.39 0.11
CA LEU A 44 3.25 -2.66 0.70
C LEU A 44 2.83 -4.11 0.49
N LYS A 45 2.22 -4.71 1.53
CA LYS A 45 1.70 -6.08 1.46
C LYS A 45 0.64 -6.18 0.37
N LYS A 46 0.87 -7.07 -0.59
CA LYS A 46 -0.09 -7.46 -1.62
C LYS A 46 -1.00 -8.57 -1.07
N LEU A 47 -2.30 -8.41 -1.28
CA LEU A 47 -3.31 -9.43 -1.02
C LEU A 47 -3.71 -10.08 -2.34
N THR A 48 -3.84 -11.40 -2.32
CA THR A 48 -4.29 -12.17 -3.48
C THR A 48 -5.77 -11.89 -3.68
N THR A 49 -6.15 -11.66 -4.94
CA THR A 49 -7.53 -11.31 -5.28
C THR A 49 -8.03 -12.16 -6.42
N THR A 50 -9.27 -12.63 -6.34
CA THR A 50 -9.95 -13.36 -7.41
C THR A 50 -11.36 -12.80 -7.57
N ILE A 51 -11.84 -12.68 -8.81
CA ILE A 51 -13.25 -12.36 -9.09
C ILE A 51 -13.99 -13.67 -9.34
N LYS A 52 -15.01 -13.96 -8.52
CA LYS A 52 -15.89 -15.12 -8.71
C LYS A 52 -17.34 -14.66 -8.62
N GLU A 53 -18.15 -14.99 -9.61
CA GLU A 53 -19.59 -14.65 -9.62
C GLU A 53 -19.85 -13.16 -9.33
N ASN A 54 -19.04 -12.29 -9.95
CA ASN A 54 -19.08 -10.84 -9.77
C ASN A 54 -18.76 -10.35 -8.33
N GLN A 55 -18.18 -11.20 -7.49
CA GLN A 55 -17.67 -10.85 -6.16
C GLN A 55 -16.14 -10.80 -6.16
N LEU A 56 -15.59 -9.77 -5.50
CA LEU A 56 -14.17 -9.67 -5.21
C LEU A 56 -13.84 -10.49 -3.96
N ILE A 57 -13.09 -11.57 -4.14
CA ILE A 57 -12.58 -12.41 -3.05
C ILE A 57 -11.12 -11.99 -2.78
N ILE A 58 -10.79 -11.81 -1.50
CA ILE A 58 -9.45 -11.50 -1.02
C ILE A 58 -8.98 -12.65 -0.14
N SER A 59 -7.77 -13.17 -0.38
CA SER A 59 -7.17 -14.31 0.35
C SER A 59 -5.73 -14.02 0.74
#